data_AF-A0A1Y1SIH2-F1
#
_entry.id   AF-A0A1Y1SIH2-F1
#
_cell.length_a   1.000
_cell.length_b   1.000
_cell.length_c   1.000
_cell.angle_alpha   90.00
_cell.angle_beta   90.00
_cell.angle_gamma   90.00
#
_symmetry.space_group_name_H-M   'P 1'
#
loop_
_entity.id
_entity.type
_entity.pdbx_description
1 polymer ?
#
loop_
_entity_poly.entity_id
_entity_poly.type
_entity_poly.pdbx_seq_one_letter_code
_entity_poly.pdbx_strand_id
1 'polypeptide(L)' 'MSKKKTDKKKKNTSLRLDETTLKALKMRALETDSSVQAIIEQLVDDYLANRIKLKKKR' A
#
# COMPACT_ATOMS: atom_id res chain seq x y z
N MET A 1 -11.78 -28.11 -14.23
CA MET A 1 -12.48 -26.93 -13.67
C MET A 1 -11.45 -25.87 -13.33
N SER A 2 -11.27 -24.88 -14.20
CA SER A 2 -10.29 -23.80 -14.00
C SER A 2 -10.95 -22.66 -13.24
N LYS A 3 -10.55 -22.48 -11.98
CA LYS A 3 -11.05 -21.45 -11.07
C LYS A 3 -10.65 -20.08 -11.62
N LYS A 4 -11.58 -19.40 -12.31
CA LYS A 4 -11.47 -18.00 -12.74
C LYS A 4 -11.25 -17.16 -11.48
N LYS A 5 -10.01 -16.77 -11.21
CA LYS A 5 -9.74 -15.67 -10.27
C LYS A 5 -10.44 -14.47 -10.88
N THR A 6 -11.50 -14.01 -10.24
CA THR A 6 -12.08 -12.71 -10.56
C THR A 6 -11.01 -11.69 -10.20
N ASP A 7 -10.20 -11.27 -11.18
CA ASP A 7 -9.37 -10.07 -11.10
C ASP A 7 -10.31 -8.90 -10.83
N LYS A 8 -10.58 -8.65 -9.54
CA LYS A 8 -11.27 -7.44 -9.11
C LYS A 8 -10.41 -6.29 -9.60
N LYS A 9 -10.87 -5.64 -10.66
CA LYS A 9 -10.19 -4.53 -11.32
C LYS A 9 -9.81 -3.51 -10.23
N LYS A 10 -8.52 -3.40 -9.93
CA LYS A 10 -8.02 -2.47 -8.92
C LYS A 10 -8.41 -1.05 -9.35
N LYS A 11 -8.98 -0.28 -8.42
CA LYS A 11 -9.31 1.13 -8.65
C LYS A 11 -8.17 1.98 -8.12
N ASN A 12 -7.83 2.99 -8.91
CA ASN A 12 -6.82 3.99 -8.59
C ASN A 12 -7.38 5.00 -7.58
N THR A 13 -6.56 5.34 -6.59
CA THR A 13 -6.87 6.33 -5.56
C THR A 13 -5.79 7.40 -5.59
N SER A 14 -6.19 8.67 -5.55
CA SER A 14 -5.24 9.79 -5.42
C SER A 14 -4.75 9.87 -3.97
N LEU A 15 -3.45 9.62 -3.76
CA LEU A 15 -2.76 9.85 -2.49
C LEU A 15 -1.83 11.05 -2.64
N ARG A 16 -1.92 12.00 -1.71
CA ARG A 16 -1.00 13.14 -1.64
C ARG A 16 0.01 12.88 -0.53
N LEU A 17 1.29 12.94 -0.87
CA LEU A 17 2.41 12.81 0.05
C LEU A 17 3.28 14.06 -0.11
N ASP A 18 3.93 14.48 0.97
CA ASP A 18 5.03 15.42 0.84
C ASP A 18 6.21 14.75 0.11
N GLU A 19 7.10 15.58 -0.44
CA GLU A 19 8.21 15.13 -1.26
C GLU A 19 9.17 14.20 -0.49
N THR A 20 9.46 14.54 0.76
CA THR A 20 10.37 13.78 1.62
C THR A 20 9.83 12.38 1.88
N THR A 21 8.55 12.28 2.22
CA THR A 21 7.87 11.00 2.44
C THR A 21 7.84 10.15 1.17
N LEU A 22 7.52 10.76 0.01
CA LEU A 22 7.49 10.04 -1.27
C LEU A 22 8.89 9.50 -1.64
N LYS A 23 9.95 10.30 -1.43
CA LYS A 23 11.32 9.88 -1.70
C LYS A 23 11.73 8.71 -0.80
N ALA A 24 11.42 8.77 0.50
CA ALA A 24 11.68 7.69 1.43
C ALA A 24 10.97 6.39 1.03
N LEU A 25 9.69 6.47 0.65
CA LEU A 25 8.93 5.31 0.17
C LEU A 25 9.52 4.69 -1.11
N LYS A 26 9.96 5.53 -2.06
CA LYS A 26 10.61 5.05 -3.30
C LYS A 26 11.92 4.32 -3.01
N MET A 27 12.77 4.87 -2.13
CA MET A 27 14.00 4.19 -1.74
C MET A 27 13.70 2.85 -1.07
N ARG A 28 12.72 2.83 -0.15
CA ARG A 28 12.30 1.58 0.49
C ARG A 28 11.78 0.54 -0.49
N ALA A 29 11.05 0.97 -1.51
CA ALA A 29 10.56 0.09 -2.57
C ALA A 29 11.71 -0.52 -3.38
N LEU A 30 12.77 0.25 -3.67
CA LEU A 30 13.96 -0.26 -4.36
C LEU A 30 14.73 -1.26 -3.49
N GLU A 31 14.91 -0.97 -2.19
CA GLU A 31 15.61 -1.87 -1.25
C GLU A 31 14.93 -3.24 -1.12
N THR A 32 13.61 -3.30 -1.26
CA THR A 32 12.82 -4.52 -1.07
C THR A 32 12.33 -5.16 -2.38
N ASP A 33 12.86 -4.73 -3.53
CA ASP A 33 12.43 -5.16 -4.87
C ASP A 33 10.90 -5.11 -5.02
N SER A 34 10.33 -3.97 -4.66
CA SER A 34 8.89 -3.74 -4.58
C SER A 34 8.49 -2.42 -5.24
N SER A 35 7.21 -2.04 -5.11
CA SER A 35 6.69 -0.76 -5.59
C SER A 35 6.04 0.02 -4.46
N VAL A 36 5.99 1.34 -4.60
CA VAL A 36 5.25 2.21 -3.67
C VAL A 36 3.80 1.77 -3.57
N GLN A 37 3.18 1.38 -4.69
CA GLN A 37 1.81 0.86 -4.69
C GLN A 37 1.67 -0.40 -3.83
N ALA A 38 2.56 -1.40 -3.99
CA ALA A 38 2.51 -2.64 -3.23
C ALA A 38 2.72 -2.39 -1.72
N ILE A 39 3.63 -1.48 -1.35
CA ILE A 39 3.85 -1.09 0.05
C ILE A 39 2.57 -0.49 0.65
N ILE A 40 1.92 0.43 -0.06
CA ILE A 40 0.69 1.07 0.42
C ILE A 40 -0.47 0.06 0.48
N GLU A 41 -0.63 -0.81 -0.52
CA GLU A 41 -1.63 -1.88 -0.50
C GLU A 41 -1.44 -2.80 0.72
N GLN A 42 -0.20 -3.22 1.00
CA GLN A 42 0.12 -4.06 2.15
C GLN A 42 -0.18 -3.35 3.47
N LEU A 43 0.17 -2.05 3.60
CA LEU A 43 -0.14 -1.27 4.79
C LEU A 43 -1.65 -1.12 5.02
N VAL A 44 -2.43 -0.95 3.95
CA VAL A 44 -3.90 -0.89 4.01
C VAL A 44 -4.47 -2.25 4.43
N ASP A 45 -4.00 -3.34 3.83
CA ASP A 45 -4.44 -4.70 4.17
C ASP A 45 -4.12 -5.03 5.65
N ASP A 46 -2.92 -4.69 6.12
CA ASP A 46 -2.52 -4.94 7.51
C ASP A 46 -3.28 -4.05 8.51
N TYR A 47 -3.65 -2.83 8.12
CA TYR A 47 -4.53 -1.98 8.92
C TYR A 47 -5.93 -2.57 9.02
N LEU A 48 -6.54 -2.96 7.89
CA LEU A 48 -7.88 -3.56 7.85
C LEU A 48 -7.92 -4.93 8.55
N ALA A 49 -6.81 -5.67 8.56
CA ALA A 49 -6.64 -6.92 9.31
C ALA A 49 -6.33 -6.70 10.80
N ASN A 50 -6.36 -5.46 11.30
CA ASN A 50 -6.05 -5.08 12.69
C ASN A 50 -4.64 -5.48 13.17
N ARG A 51 -3.69 -5.71 12.25
CA ARG A 51 -2.27 -5.96 12.58
C ARG A 51 -1.54 -4.66 12.89
N ILE A 52 -2.01 -3.54 12.32
CA ILE A 52 -1.52 -2.19 12.56
C ILE A 52 -2.68 -1.36 13.11
N LYS A 53 -2.41 -0.50 14.10
CA LYS A 53 -3.39 0.45 14.63
C LYS A 53 -2.96 1.88 14.31
N LEU A 54 -3.84 2.66 13.68
CA LEU A 54 -3.61 4.09 13.51
C LEU A 54 -3.73 4.77 14.87
N LYS A 55 -2.73 5.57 15.24
CA LYS A 55 -2.83 6.43 16.43
C LYS A 55 -3.89 7.48 16.15
N LYS A 56 -4.85 7.63 17.07
CA LYS A 56 -5.84 8.70 17.00
C LYS A 56 -5.09 10.03 17.11
N LYS A 57 -5.05 10.81 16.03
CA LYS A 57 -4.54 12.19 16.09
C LYS A 57 -5.51 12.93 17.01
N ARG A 58 -5.01 13.45 18.14
CA ARG A 58 -5.76 14.32 19.03
C ARG A 58 -6.01 15.65 18.35
#